data_AF-A0A960L357-F1
#
_entry.id   AF-A0A960L357-F1
#
_cell.length_a   1.000
_cell.length_b   1.000
_cell.length_c   1.000
_cell.angle_alpha   90.00
_cell.angle_beta   90.00
_cell.angle_gamma   90.00
#
_symmetry.space_group_name_H-M   'P 1'
#
loop_
_entity.id
_entity.type
_entity.pdbx_description
1 polymer ?
#
loop_
_entity_poly.entity_id
_entity_poly.type
_entity_poly.pdbx_seq_one_letter_code
_entity_poly.pdbx_strand_id
1 'polypeptide(L)'
;MFTFKEVKKDWSQEELLDQEGIFSLKDVAKKLGTKTVVIRRQIAKLERENKDAQPWEVMGVSNWAGGTYLVDMQRFKNWWKKVPKEKRYIKEQPEYQEFPKLDSIKKVFELTGVYLFEDVKSFLPIPEVSLKNSIRKSTNPESEIGVWCVGKVFYVRMETFRTYLDQTVPFFKDFLARN
;
A
#
# COMPACT_ATOMS: atom_id res chain seq x y z
N MET A 1 -23.29 -29.12 -0.10
CA MET A 1 -22.17 -29.70 -0.87
C MET A 1 -21.45 -28.55 -1.55
N PHE A 2 -20.17 -28.31 -1.23
CA PHE A 2 -19.43 -27.21 -1.86
C PHE A 2 -18.88 -27.67 -3.20
N THR A 3 -19.15 -26.91 -4.26
CA THR A 3 -18.60 -27.20 -5.59
C THR A 3 -17.38 -26.32 -5.80
N PHE A 4 -16.22 -26.96 -5.96
CA PHE A 4 -15.00 -26.27 -6.37
C PHE A 4 -15.13 -25.87 -7.84
N LYS A 5 -14.79 -24.62 -8.15
CA LYS A 5 -14.92 -24.03 -9.49
C LYS A 5 -13.62 -23.33 -9.89
N GLU A 6 -13.37 -23.30 -11.19
CA GLU A 6 -12.27 -22.53 -11.78
C GLU A 6 -12.75 -21.13 -12.17
N VAL A 7 -11.87 -20.13 -12.02
CA VAL A 7 -12.15 -18.76 -12.49
C VAL A 7 -12.00 -18.72 -13.99
N LYS A 8 -13.07 -18.32 -14.71
CA LYS A 8 -12.99 -18.19 -16.17
C LYS A 8 -12.16 -16.97 -16.59
N LYS A 9 -11.43 -17.12 -17.70
CA LYS A 9 -10.50 -16.09 -18.19
C LYS A 9 -11.21 -14.83 -18.68
N ASP A 10 -12.38 -15.00 -19.26
CA ASP A 10 -13.23 -13.97 -19.90
C ASP A 10 -14.09 -13.17 -18.92
N TRP A 11 -14.23 -13.61 -17.66
CA TRP A 11 -15.05 -12.88 -16.69
C TRP A 11 -14.56 -11.44 -16.43
N SER A 12 -15.44 -10.53 -16.05
CA SER A 12 -15.02 -9.28 -15.40
C SER A 12 -14.73 -9.49 -13.91
N GLN A 13 -14.28 -8.45 -13.21
CA GLN A 13 -14.14 -8.52 -11.75
C GLN A 13 -15.50 -8.63 -11.07
N GLU A 14 -16.48 -7.88 -11.58
CA GLU A 14 -17.86 -7.85 -11.12
C GLU A 14 -18.52 -9.22 -11.31
N GLU A 15 -18.36 -9.82 -12.50
CA GLU A 15 -18.91 -11.13 -12.81
C GLU A 15 -18.33 -12.22 -11.91
N LEU A 16 -17.03 -12.16 -11.58
CA LEU A 16 -16.42 -13.05 -10.62
C LEU A 16 -17.04 -12.87 -9.22
N LEU A 17 -17.19 -11.62 -8.75
CA LEU A 17 -17.73 -11.33 -7.42
C LEU A 17 -19.19 -11.74 -7.26
N ASP A 18 -19.93 -11.87 -8.35
CA ASP A 18 -21.31 -12.34 -8.35
C ASP A 18 -21.44 -13.87 -8.46
N GLN A 19 -20.34 -14.60 -8.70
CA GLN A 19 -20.37 -16.07 -8.70
C GLN A 19 -20.56 -16.65 -7.30
N GLU A 20 -21.25 -17.79 -7.25
CA GLU A 20 -21.32 -18.64 -6.07
C GLU A 20 -20.41 -19.86 -6.23
N GLY A 21 -19.79 -20.29 -5.13
CA GLY A 21 -18.96 -21.48 -5.08
C GLY A 21 -17.62 -21.24 -4.41
N ILE A 22 -16.81 -22.31 -4.36
CA ILE A 22 -15.46 -22.27 -3.82
C ILE A 22 -14.45 -22.16 -4.96
N PHE A 23 -13.53 -21.21 -4.84
CA PHE A 23 -12.48 -20.96 -5.82
C PHE A 23 -11.11 -20.94 -5.15
N SER A 24 -10.04 -21.09 -5.95
CA SER A 24 -8.68 -20.85 -5.49
C SER A 24 -8.44 -19.36 -5.23
N LEU A 25 -7.87 -19.03 -4.06
CA LEU A 25 -7.49 -17.65 -3.72
C LEU A 25 -6.51 -17.06 -4.75
N LYS A 26 -5.65 -17.90 -5.33
CA LYS A 26 -4.67 -17.46 -6.34
C LYS A 26 -5.38 -16.89 -7.57
N ASP A 27 -6.41 -17.56 -8.05
CA ASP A 27 -7.11 -17.18 -9.27
C ASP A 27 -8.06 -16.03 -9.01
N VAL A 28 -8.74 -16.03 -7.86
CA VAL A 28 -9.56 -14.89 -7.40
C VAL A 28 -8.71 -13.63 -7.27
N ALA A 29 -7.55 -13.71 -6.59
CA ALA A 29 -6.66 -12.56 -6.41
C ALA A 29 -6.16 -12.03 -7.75
N LYS A 30 -5.70 -12.92 -8.64
CA LYS A 30 -5.24 -12.55 -9.98
C LYS A 30 -6.33 -11.82 -10.76
N LYS A 31 -7.56 -12.34 -10.73
CA LYS A 31 -8.68 -11.77 -11.48
C LYS A 31 -9.11 -10.40 -10.94
N LEU A 32 -9.09 -10.23 -9.62
CA LEU A 32 -9.38 -8.98 -8.95
C LEU A 32 -8.21 -7.98 -8.98
N GLY A 33 -7.12 -8.26 -9.70
CA GLY A 33 -5.97 -7.35 -9.79
C GLY A 33 -5.21 -7.17 -8.47
N THR A 34 -5.33 -8.11 -7.53
CA THR A 34 -4.64 -8.05 -6.23
C THR A 34 -3.63 -9.19 -6.07
N LYS A 35 -2.85 -9.19 -4.99
CA LYS A 35 -1.94 -10.30 -4.65
C LYS A 35 -2.51 -11.08 -3.48
N THR A 36 -2.35 -12.40 -3.52
CA THR A 36 -2.75 -13.31 -2.42
C THR A 36 -2.17 -12.88 -1.06
N VAL A 37 -0.96 -12.32 -1.05
CA VAL A 37 -0.31 -11.78 0.15
C VAL A 37 -1.12 -10.66 0.82
N VAL A 38 -1.80 -9.80 0.06
CA VAL A 38 -2.65 -8.73 0.61
C VAL A 38 -3.80 -9.34 1.39
N ILE A 39 -4.50 -10.29 0.79
CA ILE A 39 -5.63 -10.98 1.42
C ILE A 39 -5.14 -11.77 2.65
N ARG A 40 -4.00 -12.48 2.55
CA ARG A 40 -3.39 -13.18 3.69
C ARG A 40 -2.99 -12.26 4.84
N ARG A 41 -2.54 -11.03 4.57
CA ARG A 41 -2.28 -10.04 5.62
C ARG A 41 -3.56 -9.62 6.34
N GLN A 42 -4.69 -9.54 5.64
CA GLN A 42 -5.99 -9.27 6.27
C GLN A 42 -6.44 -10.46 7.13
N ILE A 43 -6.20 -11.70 6.70
CA ILE A 43 -6.44 -12.90 7.52
C ILE A 43 -5.62 -12.84 8.81
N ALA A 44 -4.30 -12.64 8.71
CA ALA A 44 -3.42 -12.57 9.88
C ALA A 44 -3.76 -11.39 10.80
N LYS A 45 -4.29 -10.30 10.24
CA LYS A 45 -4.80 -9.16 11.02
C LYS A 45 -6.08 -9.54 11.78
N LEU A 46 -7.03 -10.18 11.11
CA LEU A 46 -8.28 -10.66 11.72
C LEU A 46 -8.00 -11.62 12.88
N GLU A 47 -7.16 -12.63 12.65
CA GLU A 47 -6.78 -13.63 13.67
C GLU A 47 -6.07 -12.99 14.88
N ARG A 48 -5.35 -11.87 14.67
CA ARG A 48 -4.69 -11.12 15.74
C ARG A 48 -5.66 -10.27 16.54
N GLU A 49 -6.58 -9.59 15.86
CA GLU A 49 -7.54 -8.66 16.47
C GLU A 49 -8.70 -9.39 17.15
N ASN A 50 -9.07 -10.57 16.65
CA ASN A 50 -10.12 -11.40 17.21
C ASN A 50 -9.75 -12.88 17.10
N LYS A 51 -9.30 -13.46 18.22
CA LYS A 51 -8.83 -14.86 18.28
C LYS A 51 -9.90 -15.90 17.96
N ASP A 52 -11.17 -15.55 18.17
CA ASP A 52 -12.30 -16.45 17.93
C ASP A 52 -12.89 -16.29 16.53
N ALA A 53 -12.51 -15.23 15.80
CA ALA A 53 -12.99 -14.99 14.44
C ALA A 53 -12.34 -15.95 13.45
N GLN A 54 -13.12 -16.91 12.95
CA GLN A 54 -12.69 -17.79 11.88
C GLN A 54 -12.64 -17.02 10.54
N PRO A 55 -11.50 -16.98 9.83
CA PRO A 55 -11.40 -16.32 8.53
C PRO A 55 -12.41 -16.84 7.50
N TRP A 56 -12.81 -18.10 7.63
CA TRP A 56 -13.84 -18.72 6.80
C TRP A 56 -15.23 -18.09 7.00
N GLU A 57 -15.57 -17.70 8.23
CA GLU A 57 -16.87 -17.12 8.56
C GLU A 57 -16.92 -15.63 8.21
N VAL A 58 -15.84 -14.91 8.47
CA VAL A 58 -15.78 -13.46 8.28
C VAL A 58 -15.46 -13.06 6.84
N MET A 59 -14.47 -13.73 6.23
CA MET A 59 -13.94 -13.36 4.92
C MET A 59 -14.29 -14.37 3.83
N GLY A 60 -14.78 -15.56 4.19
CA GLY A 60 -14.95 -16.66 3.24
C GLY A 60 -13.62 -17.27 2.81
N VAL A 61 -12.53 -17.13 3.57
CA VAL A 61 -11.22 -17.67 3.17
C VAL A 61 -10.76 -18.74 4.15
N SER A 62 -10.33 -19.90 3.66
CA SER A 62 -9.79 -20.98 4.48
C SER A 62 -8.50 -21.54 3.88
N ASN A 63 -7.59 -21.98 4.74
CA ASN A 63 -6.40 -22.72 4.34
C ASN A 63 -6.75 -24.21 4.22
N TRP A 64 -6.63 -24.75 3.02
CA TRP A 64 -6.81 -26.17 2.73
C TRP A 64 -5.47 -26.89 2.74
N ALA A 65 -5.52 -28.22 2.80
CA ALA A 65 -4.34 -29.08 2.81
C ALA A 65 -3.35 -28.69 1.69
N GLY A 66 -2.05 -28.70 2.02
CA GLY A 66 -0.98 -28.29 1.10
C GLY A 66 -0.75 -26.79 0.98
N GLY A 67 -1.30 -25.97 1.89
CA GLY A 67 -1.08 -24.51 1.90
C GLY A 67 -1.86 -23.75 0.83
N THR A 68 -2.85 -24.41 0.22
CA THR A 68 -3.73 -23.81 -0.79
C THR A 68 -4.87 -23.11 -0.09
N TYR A 69 -5.08 -21.82 -0.39
CA TYR A 69 -6.21 -21.09 0.16
C TYR A 69 -7.43 -21.17 -0.76
N LEU A 70 -8.56 -21.48 -0.16
CA LEU A 70 -9.87 -21.55 -0.82
C LEU A 70 -10.72 -20.35 -0.42
N VAL A 71 -11.56 -19.90 -1.35
CA VAL A 71 -12.42 -18.73 -1.21
C VAL A 71 -13.86 -19.12 -1.50
N ASP A 72 -14.73 -18.99 -0.50
CA ASP A 72 -16.18 -18.97 -0.66
C ASP A 72 -16.60 -17.57 -1.15
N MET A 73 -16.97 -17.48 -2.42
CA MET A 73 -17.31 -16.21 -3.06
C MET A 73 -18.54 -15.53 -2.46
N GLN A 74 -19.47 -16.28 -1.87
CA GLN A 74 -20.67 -15.71 -1.27
C GLN A 74 -20.33 -14.84 -0.05
N ARG A 75 -19.39 -15.29 0.77
CA ARG A 75 -18.89 -14.54 1.94
C ARG A 75 -17.82 -13.53 1.52
N PHE A 76 -16.91 -13.94 0.65
CA PHE A 76 -15.81 -13.11 0.19
C PHE A 76 -16.30 -11.83 -0.49
N LYS A 77 -17.33 -11.87 -1.34
CA LYS A 77 -17.86 -10.66 -1.99
C LYS A 77 -18.35 -9.63 -0.97
N ASN A 78 -19.03 -10.08 0.09
CA ASN A 78 -19.58 -9.21 1.14
C ASN A 78 -18.46 -8.57 1.96
N TRP A 79 -17.42 -9.35 2.27
CA TRP A 79 -16.22 -8.83 2.91
C TRP A 79 -15.47 -7.85 1.99
N TRP A 80 -15.21 -8.23 0.74
CA TRP A 80 -14.48 -7.44 -0.26
C TRP A 80 -15.10 -6.06 -0.47
N LYS A 81 -16.44 -5.97 -0.53
CA LYS A 81 -17.18 -4.70 -0.61
C LYS A 81 -16.91 -3.76 0.57
N LYS A 82 -16.66 -4.28 1.77
CA LYS A 82 -16.35 -3.50 2.98
C LYS A 82 -14.90 -3.04 3.05
N VAL A 83 -13.99 -3.69 2.33
CA VAL A 83 -12.58 -3.28 2.30
C VAL A 83 -12.45 -1.98 1.49
N PRO A 84 -11.86 -0.90 2.03
CA PRO A 84 -11.57 0.32 1.26
C PRO A 84 -10.72 0.00 0.02
N LYS A 85 -10.97 0.67 -1.12
CA LYS A 85 -10.29 0.36 -2.40
C LYS A 85 -8.76 0.43 -2.26
N GLU A 86 -8.27 1.37 -1.46
CA GLU A 86 -6.84 1.60 -1.19
C GLU A 86 -6.18 0.42 -0.45
N LYS A 87 -6.98 -0.40 0.24
CA LYS A 87 -6.55 -1.62 0.95
C LYS A 87 -6.76 -2.90 0.15
N ARG A 88 -7.49 -2.85 -0.97
CA ARG A 88 -7.76 -4.01 -1.85
C ARG A 88 -6.56 -4.35 -2.73
N TYR A 89 -5.81 -3.33 -3.15
CA TYR A 89 -4.69 -3.47 -4.06
C TYR A 89 -3.37 -3.34 -3.30
N ILE A 90 -2.29 -3.90 -3.87
CA ILE A 90 -0.96 -3.45 -3.46
C ILE A 90 -0.86 -2.01 -3.94
N LYS A 91 -0.51 -1.07 -3.05
CA LYS A 91 -0.05 0.26 -3.50
C LYS A 91 1.01 0.01 -4.56
N GLU A 92 0.68 0.28 -5.82
CA GLU A 92 1.60 0.09 -6.93
C GLU A 92 2.89 0.85 -6.59
N GLN A 93 4.03 0.27 -6.97
CA GLN A 93 5.26 1.02 -6.87
C GLN A 93 5.04 2.28 -7.71
N PRO A 94 5.15 3.47 -7.10
CA PRO A 94 4.96 4.67 -7.87
C PRO A 94 6.05 4.72 -8.94
N GLU A 95 5.69 5.24 -10.11
CA GLU A 95 6.67 5.58 -11.11
C GLU A 95 7.59 6.65 -10.50
N TYR A 96 8.83 6.26 -10.22
CA TYR A 96 9.84 7.13 -9.63
C TYR A 96 10.91 7.43 -10.67
N GLN A 97 11.47 8.62 -10.58
CA GLN A 97 12.50 9.10 -11.49
C GLN A 97 13.88 8.74 -10.93
N GLU A 98 14.84 8.51 -11.83
CA GLU A 98 16.25 8.44 -11.42
C GLU A 98 16.68 9.77 -10.81
N PHE A 99 17.39 9.72 -9.70
CA PHE A 99 17.84 10.93 -9.03
C PHE A 99 18.93 11.61 -9.87
N PRO A 100 18.74 12.87 -10.29
CA PRO A 100 19.73 13.58 -11.09
C PRO A 100 20.99 13.85 -10.27
N LYS A 101 22.15 13.89 -10.95
CA LYS A 101 23.39 14.35 -10.32
C LYS A 101 23.28 15.85 -10.04
N LEU A 102 23.04 16.20 -8.78
CA LEU A 102 22.92 17.57 -8.32
C LEU A 102 24.07 17.93 -7.38
N ASP A 103 24.54 19.15 -7.51
CA ASP A 103 25.66 19.74 -6.78
C ASP A 103 25.21 20.71 -5.67
N SER A 104 23.91 21.03 -5.58
CA SER A 104 23.37 21.93 -4.56
C SER A 104 22.06 21.43 -3.96
N ILE A 105 21.89 21.69 -2.66
CA ILE A 105 20.67 21.36 -1.91
C ILE A 105 19.46 22.09 -2.49
N LYS A 106 19.63 23.35 -2.91
CA LYS A 106 18.56 24.14 -3.52
C LYS A 106 17.96 23.45 -4.74
N LYS A 107 18.78 22.92 -5.66
CA LYS A 107 18.31 22.21 -6.86
C LYS A 107 17.55 20.94 -6.52
N VAL A 108 17.91 20.26 -5.42
CA VAL A 108 17.17 19.06 -4.96
C VAL A 108 15.73 19.42 -4.63
N PHE A 109 15.49 20.53 -3.93
CA PHE A 109 14.13 20.98 -3.57
C PHE A 109 13.40 21.73 -4.69
N GLU A 110 14.01 21.88 -5.86
CA GLU A 110 13.35 22.33 -7.09
C GLU A 110 12.84 21.16 -7.95
N LEU A 111 13.22 19.91 -7.63
CA LEU A 111 12.75 18.72 -8.32
C LEU A 111 11.23 18.55 -8.20
N THR A 112 10.65 17.91 -9.22
CA THR A 112 9.23 17.56 -9.30
C THR A 112 9.06 16.08 -9.58
N GLY A 113 8.00 15.48 -9.07
CA GLY A 113 7.74 14.04 -9.18
C GLY A 113 8.21 13.24 -7.97
N VAL A 114 8.38 11.93 -8.20
CA VAL A 114 8.60 10.93 -7.16
C VAL A 114 10.03 10.40 -7.24
N TYR A 115 10.72 10.37 -6.10
CA TYR A 115 12.09 9.84 -5.97
C TYR A 115 12.18 8.87 -4.80
N LEU A 116 13.27 8.11 -4.73
CA LEU A 116 13.56 7.29 -3.56
C LEU A 116 13.99 8.19 -2.40
N PHE A 117 13.47 7.91 -1.22
CA PHE A 117 13.86 8.62 -0.01
C PHE A 117 15.37 8.54 0.26
N GLU A 118 15.99 7.40 -0.06
CA GLU A 118 17.42 7.18 0.11
C GLU A 118 18.29 8.16 -0.69
N ASP A 119 17.79 8.65 -1.82
CA ASP A 119 18.51 9.62 -2.67
C ASP A 119 18.38 11.05 -2.14
N VAL A 120 17.24 11.36 -1.51
CA VAL A 120 16.92 12.70 -0.99
C VAL A 120 17.42 12.90 0.44
N LYS A 121 17.56 11.82 1.23
CA LYS A 121 17.73 11.91 2.69
C LYS A 121 18.98 12.67 3.15
N SER A 122 20.05 12.65 2.37
CA SER A 122 21.31 13.36 2.70
C SER A 122 21.18 14.87 2.61
N PHE A 123 20.15 15.38 1.95
CA PHE A 123 19.91 16.81 1.74
C PHE A 123 18.84 17.36 2.68
N LEU A 124 18.32 16.54 3.60
CA LEU A 124 17.23 16.94 4.47
C LEU A 124 17.68 17.94 5.54
N PRO A 125 16.90 19.00 5.78
CA PRO A 125 17.14 19.91 6.89
C PRO A 125 16.68 19.33 8.25
N ILE A 126 16.23 18.08 8.28
CA ILE A 126 15.72 17.41 9.48
C ILE A 126 16.35 16.02 9.67
N PRO A 127 16.55 15.59 10.93
CA PRO A 127 16.98 14.22 11.20
C PRO A 127 15.97 13.18 10.69
N GLU A 128 16.48 12.08 10.13
CA GLU A 128 15.66 10.97 9.63
C GLU A 128 14.69 10.42 10.69
N VAL A 129 15.12 10.40 11.95
CA VAL A 129 14.30 9.95 13.09
C VAL A 129 13.06 10.85 13.27
N SER A 130 13.23 12.16 13.16
CA SER A 130 12.13 13.13 13.27
C SER A 130 11.11 12.93 12.16
N LEU A 131 11.58 12.74 10.93
CA LEU A 131 10.70 12.46 9.79
C LEU A 131 9.94 11.14 9.95
N LYS A 132 10.62 10.06 10.38
CA LYS A 132 9.99 8.77 10.67
C LYS A 132 8.90 8.90 11.74
N ASN A 133 9.11 9.73 12.76
CA ASN A 133 8.10 9.99 13.78
C ASN A 133 6.89 10.74 13.21
N SER A 134 7.09 11.72 12.33
CA SER A 134 5.98 12.40 11.63
C SER A 134 5.18 11.43 10.76
N ILE A 135 5.86 10.58 9.98
CA ILE A 135 5.21 9.56 9.14
C ILE A 135 4.36 8.60 9.98
N ARG A 136 4.85 8.20 11.16
CA ARG A 136 4.11 7.31 12.08
C ARG A 136 2.86 7.96 12.69
N LYS A 137 2.88 9.28 12.89
CA LYS A 137 1.77 10.03 13.48
C LYS A 137 0.71 10.43 12.44
N SER A 138 1.11 10.51 11.17
CA SER A 138 0.24 10.90 10.07
C SER A 138 -0.80 9.82 9.75
N THR A 139 -2.04 10.26 9.49
CA THR A 139 -3.13 9.37 9.03
C THR A 139 -3.01 9.07 7.55
N ASN A 140 -2.49 10.02 6.78
CA ASN A 140 -2.19 9.86 5.36
C ASN A 140 -0.85 10.53 5.01
N PRO A 141 0.30 9.87 5.27
CA PRO A 141 1.61 10.48 5.10
C PRO A 141 1.93 10.82 3.63
N GLU A 142 1.26 10.17 2.68
CA GLU A 142 1.39 10.46 1.26
C GLU A 142 0.87 11.86 0.92
N SER A 143 -0.32 12.22 1.41
CA SER A 143 -0.92 13.53 1.13
C SER A 143 -0.46 14.63 2.09
N GLU A 144 -0.15 14.27 3.34
CA GLU A 144 0.23 15.23 4.38
C GLU A 144 1.73 15.58 4.34
N ILE A 145 2.58 14.58 4.08
CA ILE A 145 4.03 14.71 4.12
C ILE A 145 4.63 14.56 2.72
N GLY A 146 3.96 13.89 1.79
CA GLY A 146 4.56 13.53 0.50
C GLY A 146 5.44 12.29 0.58
N VAL A 147 5.32 11.48 1.65
CA VAL A 147 6.15 10.28 1.84
C VAL A 147 5.27 9.06 2.05
N TRP A 148 5.57 7.97 1.34
CA TRP A 148 4.90 6.69 1.56
C TRP A 148 5.85 5.51 1.35
N CYS A 149 5.48 4.37 1.93
CA CYS A 149 6.29 3.17 1.92
C CYS A 149 5.58 2.05 1.14
N VAL A 150 6.31 1.43 0.21
CA VAL A 150 5.91 0.19 -0.45
C VAL A 150 6.92 -0.89 -0.04
N GLY A 151 6.49 -1.79 0.84
CA GLY A 151 7.37 -2.82 1.41
C GLY A 151 8.35 -2.23 2.42
N LYS A 152 9.64 -2.16 2.06
CA LYS A 152 10.70 -1.51 2.86
C LYS A 152 11.25 -0.24 2.19
N VAL A 153 10.72 0.12 1.01
CA VAL A 153 11.20 1.23 0.21
C VAL A 153 10.31 2.43 0.46
N PHE A 154 10.93 3.57 0.76
CA PHE A 154 10.24 4.85 0.94
C PHE A 154 10.38 5.70 -0.32
N TYR A 155 9.27 6.30 -0.72
CA TYR A 155 9.15 7.20 -1.85
C TYR A 155 8.80 8.59 -1.36
N VAL A 156 9.30 9.60 -2.07
CA VAL A 156 9.08 11.01 -1.76
C VAL A 156 8.53 11.69 -2.99
N ARG A 157 7.36 12.32 -2.86
CA ARG A 157 6.82 13.27 -3.81
C ARG A 157 7.31 14.67 -3.45
N MET A 158 8.19 15.23 -4.27
CA MET A 158 8.98 16.41 -3.91
C MET A 158 8.13 17.65 -3.66
N GLU A 159 7.03 17.83 -4.38
CA GLU A 159 6.16 18.99 -4.25
C GLU A 159 5.49 19.03 -2.87
N THR A 160 4.83 17.92 -2.50
CA THR A 160 4.18 17.79 -1.19
C THR A 160 5.20 17.82 -0.06
N PHE A 161 6.34 17.16 -0.27
CA PHE A 161 7.39 17.10 0.75
C PHE A 161 8.05 18.46 1.00
N ARG A 162 8.28 19.25 -0.05
CA ARG A 162 8.74 20.63 0.09
C ARG A 162 7.74 21.49 0.85
N THR A 163 6.44 21.39 0.54
CA THR A 163 5.40 22.11 1.28
C THR A 163 5.40 21.73 2.75
N TYR A 164 5.51 20.43 3.05
CA TYR A 164 5.62 19.94 4.42
C TYR A 164 6.84 20.54 5.15
N LEU A 165 8.02 20.55 4.52
CA LEU A 165 9.22 21.12 5.12
C LEU A 165 9.11 22.63 5.35
N ASP A 166 8.53 23.37 4.41
CA ASP A 166 8.29 24.82 4.53
C ASP A 166 7.39 25.17 5.72
N GLN A 167 6.45 24.28 6.04
CA GLN A 167 5.52 24.47 7.15
C GLN A 167 6.07 23.98 8.51
N THR A 168 6.95 22.99 8.50
CA THR A 168 7.33 22.25 9.72
C THR A 168 8.75 22.49 10.19
N VAL A 169 9.63 23.00 9.33
CA VAL A 169 11.03 23.25 9.65
C VAL A 169 11.25 24.76 9.81
N PRO A 170 11.41 25.25 11.04
CA PRO A 170 11.80 26.64 11.27
C PRO A 170 13.07 26.93 10.46
N PHE A 171 13.08 28.05 9.74
CA PHE A 171 14.22 28.48 8.91
C PHE A 171 14.47 27.64 7.65
N PHE A 172 13.54 26.83 7.16
CA PHE A 172 13.73 26.09 5.89
C PHE A 172 14.08 27.01 4.72
N LYS A 173 13.40 28.16 4.61
CA LYS A 173 13.71 29.17 3.58
C LYS A 173 15.12 29.72 3.71
N ASP A 174 15.57 29.97 4.94
CA ASP A 174 16.93 30.45 5.20
C ASP A 174 17.97 29.35 4.94
N PHE A 175 17.65 28.10 5.23
CA PHE A 175 18.48 26.94 4.92
C PHE A 175 18.70 26.80 3.41
N LEU A 176 17.63 26.94 2.61
CA LEU A 176 17.70 26.94 1.14
C LEU A 176 18.41 28.18 0.56
N ALA A 177 18.43 29.30 1.29
CA ALA A 177 19.14 30.51 0.85
C ALA A 177 20.66 30.43 1.10
N ARG A 178 21.09 29.61 2.07
CA ARG A 178 22.49 29.47 2.50
C ARG A 178 23.25 28.32 1.84
N ASN A 179 22.54 27.39 1.18
CA ASN A 179 23.09 26.18 0.55
C ASN A 179 22.62 26.04 -0.90
#